data_AF-A0A916MTS3-F1
#
_entry.id   AF-A0A916MTS3-F1
#
_cell.length_a   1.000
_cell.length_b   1.000
_cell.length_c   1.000
_cell.angle_alpha   90.00
_cell.angle_beta   90.00
_cell.angle_gamma   90.00
#
_symmetry.space_group_name_H-M   'P 1'
#
loop_
_entity.id
_entity.type
_entity.pdbx_description
1 polymer ?
#
loop_
_entity_poly.entity_id
_entity_poly.type
_entity_poly.pdbx_seq_one_letter_code
_entity_poly.pdbx_strand_id
1 'polypeptide(L)'
;MRMVRFGIGLVCAVTLMAALLPLQSATAQEANACLALAAEAISVASEACAGLESGKACLGYGTVADVEGLQNPGDKVALEALTSITSAGAAPAEGTWGVVSLNIHTAEGDLTGILFGAAKVQSLLRPELLAVQTLPVTPNDILAVLLRTGASTNFPQVIRLNPGKEGAADARNEAGTWVRVRYEEWVGWANADQLTITGDAQSLPVLAETDIIPLYRFPAPMQAFSFATGDEAACAEAGSGLLLESLAENPVRVLVNGVEIVLSKGITLLRGALKTNLEVHNLSGTVTVKALGKAQEIAVGEMVRVRLGGADGMTAAAAPRAPELYGFAALQGIPAGLLPEPLSCVVGITAGDARTAAKATPGAARNLFYLQPAAIYPVVGAYTDSSEVKWWKLADASERWVEQAGVRTAGACETVAVVEPSETTPAKASSGGTGGGSSSAGGVPGGGGFAPASRTIWNAEISSDQMSGTCSAALNYCAHLVALSPQGNAVTWKGQELKTYTLARIRENTYSYVGRNGLGDGKIEMLLVFTSPTTFTMTQTVTYDAEPGCQHTHTLAGTIR
;
A
#
# COMPACT_ATOMS: atom_id res chain seq x y z
N MET A 1 -45.00 89.41 -13.37
CA MET A 1 -43.82 89.99 -12.69
C MET A 1 -43.23 88.92 -11.78
N ARG A 2 -41.94 88.58 -11.97
CA ARG A 2 -41.03 87.71 -11.17
C ARG A 2 -41.40 86.21 -11.04
N MET A 3 -40.67 85.24 -11.62
CA MET A 3 -39.25 84.77 -11.54
C MET A 3 -38.90 83.84 -10.35
N VAL A 4 -38.44 82.61 -10.69
CA VAL A 4 -37.26 81.86 -10.17
C VAL A 4 -37.48 81.09 -8.82
N ARG A 5 -37.05 79.83 -8.54
CA ARG A 5 -35.78 79.09 -8.78
C ARG A 5 -35.89 77.55 -8.53
N PHE A 6 -34.88 76.83 -9.02
CA PHE A 6 -34.55 75.39 -9.02
C PHE A 6 -34.18 74.71 -7.67
N GLY A 7 -34.22 73.36 -7.65
CA GLY A 7 -33.42 72.43 -6.80
C GLY A 7 -33.98 71.00 -6.85
N ILE A 8 -33.55 70.09 -7.75
CA ILE A 8 -32.47 69.07 -7.65
C ILE A 8 -32.39 68.32 -6.31
N GLY A 9 -32.77 67.04 -6.34
CA GLY A 9 -32.48 66.02 -5.33
C GLY A 9 -32.46 64.63 -5.97
N LEU A 10 -31.30 64.20 -6.45
CA LEU A 10 -31.02 62.89 -7.03
C LEU A 10 -30.58 61.93 -5.90
N VAL A 11 -31.40 60.93 -5.56
CA VAL A 11 -31.05 59.86 -4.63
C VAL A 11 -30.67 58.62 -5.44
N CYS A 12 -29.37 58.38 -5.57
CA CYS A 12 -28.81 57.12 -6.09
C CYS A 12 -28.91 56.04 -5.01
N ALA A 13 -29.78 55.05 -5.21
CA ALA A 13 -29.76 53.81 -4.46
C ALA A 13 -28.70 52.87 -5.05
N VAL A 14 -27.57 52.74 -4.35
CA VAL A 14 -26.52 51.74 -4.64
C VAL A 14 -26.86 50.48 -3.85
N THR A 15 -27.47 49.49 -4.51
CA THR A 15 -27.63 48.13 -4.00
C THR A 15 -26.27 47.42 -4.01
N LEU A 16 -25.67 47.28 -2.82
CA LEU A 16 -24.44 46.54 -2.56
C LEU A 16 -24.72 45.04 -2.66
N MET A 17 -24.48 44.44 -3.83
CA MET A 17 -24.54 43.00 -4.05
C MET A 17 -23.24 42.38 -3.50
N ALA A 18 -23.21 42.10 -2.19
CA ALA A 18 -22.15 41.31 -1.57
C ALA A 18 -22.29 39.86 -2.06
N ALA A 19 -21.54 39.51 -3.10
CA ALA A 19 -21.37 38.14 -3.56
C ALA A 19 -20.71 37.32 -2.44
N LEU A 20 -21.51 36.51 -1.74
CA LEU A 20 -21.08 35.43 -0.87
C LEU A 20 -20.32 34.39 -1.71
N LEU A 21 -19.01 34.56 -1.84
CA LEU A 21 -18.13 33.49 -2.29
C LEU A 21 -18.09 32.43 -1.17
N PRO A 22 -18.47 31.17 -1.44
CA PRO A 22 -18.34 30.11 -0.44
C PRO A 22 -16.85 29.90 -0.14
N LEU A 23 -16.47 30.09 1.12
CA LEU A 23 -15.14 29.79 1.65
C LEU A 23 -14.87 28.29 1.51
N GLN A 24 -13.90 27.90 0.68
CA GLN A 24 -13.50 26.50 0.42
C GLN A 24 -12.62 25.89 1.53
N SER A 25 -12.77 26.32 2.78
CA SER A 25 -11.87 25.91 3.89
C SER A 25 -12.30 24.63 4.63
N ALA A 26 -13.34 23.93 4.19
CA ALA A 26 -13.92 22.82 4.95
C ALA A 26 -13.10 21.50 4.91
N THR A 27 -12.34 21.24 3.84
CA THR A 27 -11.75 19.90 3.62
C THR A 27 -10.57 19.56 4.54
N ALA A 28 -9.78 20.55 4.96
CA ALA A 28 -8.60 20.32 5.82
C ALA A 28 -8.98 20.04 7.29
N GLN A 29 -10.11 20.61 7.76
CA GLN A 29 -10.57 20.40 9.13
C GLN A 29 -11.16 18.99 9.32
N GLU A 30 -11.83 18.46 8.30
CA GLU A 30 -12.39 17.10 8.32
C GLU A 30 -11.30 16.02 8.36
N ALA A 31 -10.24 16.13 7.55
CA ALA A 31 -9.14 15.16 7.55
C ALA A 31 -8.46 15.02 8.93
N ASN A 32 -8.27 16.15 9.63
CA ASN A 32 -7.72 16.14 10.99
C ASN A 32 -8.67 15.49 12.00
N ALA A 33 -9.98 15.67 11.84
CA ALA A 33 -10.98 15.03 12.70
C ALA A 33 -11.02 13.51 12.49
N CYS A 34 -10.89 13.03 11.25
CA CYS A 34 -10.82 11.59 10.94
C CYS A 34 -9.60 10.93 11.59
N LEU A 35 -8.43 11.56 11.49
CA LEU A 35 -7.20 11.04 12.11
C LEU A 35 -7.27 11.04 13.64
N ALA A 36 -7.84 12.09 14.23
CA ALA A 36 -8.05 12.16 15.67
C ALA A 36 -9.00 11.06 16.17
N LEU A 37 -10.11 10.84 15.46
CA LEU A 37 -11.06 9.76 15.76
C LEU A 37 -10.39 8.38 15.68
N ALA A 38 -9.62 8.12 14.62
CA ALA A 38 -8.93 6.85 14.47
C ALA A 38 -7.92 6.61 15.60
N ALA A 39 -7.16 7.65 15.99
CA ALA A 39 -6.21 7.56 17.11
C ALA A 39 -6.91 7.28 18.45
N GLU A 40 -8.01 7.96 18.75
CA GLU A 40 -8.83 7.72 19.95
C GLU A 40 -9.35 6.28 19.98
N ALA A 41 -9.95 5.84 18.87
CA ALA A 41 -10.52 4.50 18.76
C ALA A 41 -9.48 3.39 18.92
N ILE A 42 -8.27 3.55 18.35
CA ILE A 42 -7.15 2.63 18.54
C ILE A 42 -6.75 2.57 20.02
N SER A 43 -6.64 3.73 20.67
CA SER A 43 -6.29 3.78 22.09
C SER A 43 -7.31 3.03 22.94
N VAL A 44 -8.60 3.32 22.77
CA VAL A 44 -9.69 2.66 23.52
C VAL A 44 -9.74 1.17 23.23
N ALA A 45 -9.63 0.77 21.96
CA ALA A 45 -9.67 -0.64 21.56
C ALA A 45 -8.50 -1.44 22.14
N SER A 46 -7.31 -0.83 22.27
CA SER A 46 -6.12 -1.48 22.84
C SER A 46 -6.32 -1.88 24.30
N GLU A 47 -6.99 -1.02 25.07
CA GLU A 47 -7.31 -1.27 26.47
C GLU A 47 -8.49 -2.25 26.59
N ALA A 48 -9.56 -2.03 25.81
CA ALA A 48 -10.79 -2.80 25.87
C ALA A 48 -10.60 -4.27 25.46
N CYS A 49 -9.77 -4.52 24.44
CA CYS A 49 -9.55 -5.86 23.89
C CYS A 49 -8.21 -6.48 24.31
N ALA A 50 -7.53 -5.92 25.32
CA ALA A 50 -6.33 -6.51 25.88
C ALA A 50 -6.58 -7.96 26.35
N GLY A 51 -5.63 -8.85 26.04
CA GLY A 51 -5.70 -10.26 26.42
C GLY A 51 -6.89 -11.00 25.81
N LEU A 52 -7.22 -10.73 24.54
CA LEU A 52 -8.24 -11.49 23.82
C LEU A 52 -7.87 -12.97 23.73
N GLU A 53 -8.70 -13.82 24.34
CA GLU A 53 -8.52 -15.27 24.34
C GLU A 53 -8.67 -15.84 22.92
N SER A 54 -7.96 -16.95 22.65
CA SER A 54 -8.08 -17.70 21.40
C SER A 54 -9.52 -18.17 21.16
N GLY A 55 -9.98 -18.05 19.92
CA GLY A 55 -11.35 -18.39 19.51
C GLY A 55 -12.41 -17.34 19.82
N LYS A 56 -12.04 -16.09 20.15
CA LYS A 56 -13.00 -15.00 20.46
C LYS A 56 -12.85 -13.78 19.56
N ALA A 57 -13.94 -13.01 19.48
CA ALA A 57 -13.96 -11.64 18.98
C ALA A 57 -14.20 -10.67 20.14
N CYS A 58 -13.71 -9.43 20.00
CA CYS A 58 -13.91 -8.35 20.95
C CYS A 58 -14.23 -7.05 20.20
N LEU A 59 -15.28 -6.34 20.63
CA LEU A 59 -15.57 -4.99 20.14
C LEU A 59 -14.60 -4.01 20.82
N GLY A 60 -13.75 -3.35 20.04
CA GLY A 60 -12.78 -2.39 20.55
C GLY A 60 -13.32 -0.96 20.62
N TYR A 61 -13.95 -0.50 19.54
CA TYR A 61 -14.54 0.84 19.45
C TYR A 61 -15.69 0.89 18.43
N GLY A 62 -16.55 1.90 18.57
CA GLY A 62 -17.65 2.16 17.64
C GLY A 62 -18.78 1.15 17.74
N THR A 63 -19.48 0.94 16.62
CA THR A 63 -20.63 0.05 16.53
C THR A 63 -20.40 -1.04 15.49
N VAL A 64 -20.96 -2.21 15.76
CA VAL A 64 -21.01 -3.34 14.83
C VAL A 64 -22.45 -3.77 14.57
N ALA A 65 -22.69 -4.36 13.41
CA ALA A 65 -23.95 -5.00 13.04
C ALA A 65 -23.74 -6.51 12.80
N ASP A 66 -24.87 -7.22 12.69
CA ASP A 66 -24.95 -8.67 12.41
C ASP A 66 -24.44 -9.61 13.53
N VAL A 67 -24.25 -9.07 14.75
CA VAL A 67 -23.75 -9.83 15.90
C VAL A 67 -24.47 -9.43 17.19
N GLU A 68 -24.95 -10.42 17.94
CA GLU A 68 -25.45 -10.22 19.30
C GLU A 68 -24.31 -10.33 20.31
N GLY A 69 -24.36 -9.51 21.37
CA GLY A 69 -23.39 -9.55 22.46
C GLY A 69 -22.11 -8.75 22.23
N LEU A 70 -22.05 -7.92 21.17
CA LEU A 70 -21.00 -6.91 20.96
C LEU A 70 -21.65 -5.53 20.88
N GLN A 71 -22.07 -4.97 22.02
CA GLN A 71 -22.74 -3.66 22.08
C GLN A 71 -21.83 -2.55 22.60
N ASN A 72 -20.88 -2.87 23.48
CA ASN A 72 -19.97 -1.93 24.13
C ASN A 72 -18.51 -2.35 23.93
N PRO A 73 -17.56 -1.38 23.90
CA PRO A 73 -16.14 -1.67 23.97
C PRO A 73 -15.79 -2.64 25.10
N GLY A 74 -15.06 -3.71 24.77
CA GLY A 74 -14.64 -4.78 25.68
C GLY A 74 -15.57 -5.98 25.73
N ASP A 75 -16.76 -5.90 25.12
CA ASP A 75 -17.64 -7.05 24.95
C ASP A 75 -16.94 -8.13 24.11
N LYS A 76 -17.09 -9.40 24.50
CA LYS A 76 -16.44 -10.55 23.87
C LYS A 76 -17.46 -11.63 23.51
N VAL A 77 -17.30 -12.23 22.33
CA VAL A 77 -18.15 -13.33 21.84
C VAL A 77 -17.28 -14.43 21.23
N ALA A 78 -17.73 -15.68 21.30
CA ALA A 78 -17.04 -16.80 20.67
C ALA A 78 -17.14 -16.72 19.14
N LEU A 79 -16.05 -16.97 18.42
CA LEU A 79 -16.04 -16.97 16.95
C LEU A 79 -16.95 -18.06 16.37
N GLU A 80 -17.18 -19.15 17.10
CA GLU A 80 -18.12 -20.21 16.73
C GLU A 80 -19.58 -19.72 16.62
N ALA A 81 -19.94 -18.70 17.40
CA ALA A 81 -21.28 -18.11 17.37
C ALA A 81 -21.44 -17.06 16.26
N LEU A 82 -20.35 -16.66 15.60
CA LEU A 82 -20.36 -15.61 14.60
C LEU A 82 -20.63 -16.17 13.20
N THR A 83 -21.72 -15.73 12.61
CA THR A 83 -21.97 -15.93 11.17
C THR A 83 -21.40 -14.77 10.36
N SER A 84 -21.57 -13.54 10.82
CA SER A 84 -21.04 -12.34 10.19
C SER A 84 -20.79 -11.25 11.22
N ILE A 85 -19.94 -10.29 10.87
CA ILE A 85 -19.73 -9.06 11.60
C ILE A 85 -19.46 -7.93 10.61
N THR A 86 -20.15 -6.82 10.79
CA THR A 86 -20.00 -5.61 9.97
C THR A 86 -19.61 -4.44 10.87
N SER A 87 -18.42 -3.87 10.69
CA SER A 87 -17.95 -2.68 11.41
C SER A 87 -18.37 -1.39 10.70
N ALA A 88 -18.66 -0.35 11.49
CA ALA A 88 -19.06 0.95 10.96
C ALA A 88 -17.89 1.73 10.35
N GLY A 89 -18.16 2.46 9.27
CA GLY A 89 -17.22 3.43 8.69
C GLY A 89 -16.94 4.61 9.64
N ALA A 90 -15.91 5.38 9.33
CA ALA A 90 -15.59 6.59 10.09
C ALA A 90 -16.61 7.71 9.82
N ALA A 91 -17.28 8.18 10.87
CA ALA A 91 -18.15 9.35 10.87
C ALA A 91 -17.79 10.26 12.07
N PRO A 92 -16.88 11.23 11.91
CA PRO A 92 -16.42 12.10 12.99
C PRO A 92 -17.52 12.91 13.68
N ALA A 93 -18.57 13.28 12.94
CA ALA A 93 -19.72 13.98 13.52
C ALA A 93 -20.51 13.11 14.51
N GLU A 94 -20.47 11.78 14.33
CA GLU A 94 -21.13 10.80 15.20
C GLU A 94 -20.16 10.17 16.20
N GLY A 95 -18.85 10.41 16.06
CA GLY A 95 -17.81 9.77 16.85
C GLY A 95 -17.71 8.27 16.61
N THR A 96 -18.09 7.78 15.42
CA THR A 96 -18.13 6.35 15.12
C THR A 96 -17.02 5.95 14.14
N TRP A 97 -16.29 4.89 14.47
CA TRP A 97 -15.40 4.15 13.55
C TRP A 97 -15.23 2.75 14.14
N GLY A 98 -15.80 1.74 13.50
CA GLY A 98 -15.85 0.40 14.06
C GLY A 98 -14.47 -0.25 14.09
N VAL A 99 -14.09 -0.81 15.23
CA VAL A 99 -12.86 -1.59 15.42
C VAL A 99 -13.18 -2.86 16.18
N VAL A 100 -12.84 -4.01 15.62
CA VAL A 100 -13.07 -5.33 16.23
C VAL A 100 -11.79 -6.16 16.17
N SER A 101 -11.37 -6.69 17.31
CA SER A 101 -10.28 -7.67 17.39
C SER A 101 -10.82 -9.09 17.33
N LEU A 102 -10.15 -9.96 16.60
CA LEU A 102 -10.44 -11.37 16.38
C LEU A 102 -9.20 -12.17 16.77
N ASN A 103 -9.36 -13.29 17.48
CA ASN A 103 -8.28 -14.25 17.70
C ASN A 103 -8.72 -15.61 17.17
N ILE A 104 -8.30 -15.93 15.95
CA ILE A 104 -8.70 -17.14 15.20
C ILE A 104 -7.73 -18.26 15.56
N HIS A 105 -8.24 -19.33 16.18
CA HIS A 105 -7.44 -20.51 16.50
C HIS A 105 -7.35 -21.45 15.29
N THR A 106 -6.17 -21.70 14.75
CA THR A 106 -5.98 -22.73 13.70
C THR A 106 -5.13 -23.89 14.22
N ALA A 107 -5.05 -24.98 13.44
CA ALA A 107 -4.20 -26.11 13.78
C ALA A 107 -2.70 -25.74 13.78
N GLU A 108 -2.31 -24.72 13.03
CA GLU A 108 -0.94 -24.22 12.91
C GLU A 108 -0.58 -23.19 13.99
N GLY A 109 -1.58 -22.52 14.59
CA GLY A 109 -1.41 -21.54 15.65
C GLY A 109 -2.54 -20.51 15.69
N ASP A 110 -2.41 -19.52 16.57
CA ASP A 110 -3.36 -18.40 16.64
C ASP A 110 -3.05 -17.35 15.56
N LEU A 111 -4.11 -16.79 14.97
CA LEU A 111 -4.08 -15.68 14.03
C LEU A 111 -4.88 -14.51 14.61
N THR A 112 -4.21 -13.39 14.83
CA THR A 112 -4.88 -12.16 15.26
C THR A 112 -5.43 -11.44 14.03
N GLY A 113 -6.69 -11.02 14.08
CA GLY A 113 -7.33 -10.20 13.05
C GLY A 113 -7.89 -8.91 13.63
N ILE A 114 -7.68 -7.77 12.97
CA ILE A 114 -8.29 -6.49 13.37
C ILE A 114 -9.15 -5.99 12.21
N LEU A 115 -10.47 -6.08 12.37
CA LEU A 115 -11.44 -5.53 11.42
C LEU A 115 -11.69 -4.06 11.77
N PHE A 116 -11.54 -3.16 10.82
CA PHE A 116 -11.69 -1.72 11.07
C PHE A 116 -12.35 -0.97 9.91
N GLY A 117 -12.97 0.16 10.25
CA GLY A 117 -13.69 1.00 9.31
C GLY A 117 -14.93 0.32 8.76
N ALA A 118 -15.38 0.75 7.58
CA ALA A 118 -16.52 0.13 6.91
C ALA A 118 -16.07 -1.21 6.34
N ALA A 119 -16.20 -2.29 7.10
CA ALA A 119 -15.73 -3.59 6.69
C ALA A 119 -16.65 -4.70 7.18
N LYS A 120 -16.71 -5.79 6.43
CA LYS A 120 -17.57 -6.94 6.73
C LYS A 120 -16.77 -8.22 6.58
N VAL A 121 -16.90 -9.09 7.57
CA VAL A 121 -16.45 -10.48 7.53
C VAL A 121 -17.67 -11.38 7.68
N GLN A 122 -17.75 -12.43 6.87
CA GLN A 122 -18.79 -13.46 6.98
C GLN A 122 -18.15 -14.83 6.90
N SER A 123 -18.37 -15.64 7.92
CA SER A 123 -17.87 -17.01 8.00
C SER A 123 -18.37 -17.83 6.81
N LEU A 124 -17.47 -18.58 6.20
CA LEU A 124 -17.79 -19.61 5.20
C LEU A 124 -17.85 -21.00 5.84
N LEU A 125 -17.68 -21.10 7.15
CA LEU A 125 -17.71 -22.37 7.86
C LEU A 125 -19.10 -23.00 7.73
N ARG A 126 -19.10 -24.25 7.29
CA ARG A 126 -20.28 -25.11 7.20
C ARG A 126 -20.00 -26.36 8.03
N PRO A 127 -20.35 -26.37 9.33
CA PRO A 127 -20.05 -27.49 10.22
C PRO A 127 -20.55 -28.84 9.68
N GLU A 128 -21.68 -28.82 8.98
CA GLU A 128 -22.25 -29.99 8.32
C GLU A 128 -21.33 -30.59 7.26
N LEU A 129 -20.44 -29.81 6.63
CA LEU A 129 -19.48 -30.27 5.63
C LEU A 129 -18.16 -30.78 6.21
N LEU A 130 -17.84 -30.42 7.46
CA LEU A 130 -16.65 -30.90 8.14
C LEU A 130 -16.79 -32.34 8.63
N ALA A 131 -18.01 -32.74 9.00
CA ALA A 131 -18.32 -34.09 9.46
C ALA A 131 -18.71 -35.07 8.34
N VAL A 132 -18.66 -34.64 7.06
CA VAL A 132 -19.09 -35.49 5.94
C VAL A 132 -18.15 -36.69 5.80
N GLN A 133 -18.75 -37.87 5.81
CA GLN A 133 -18.07 -39.09 5.40
C GLN A 133 -17.70 -38.99 3.92
N THR A 134 -16.41 -39.04 3.62
CA THR A 134 -15.95 -39.08 2.24
C THR A 134 -15.99 -40.51 1.69
N LEU A 135 -16.29 -40.64 0.40
CA LEU A 135 -16.25 -41.91 -0.32
C LEU A 135 -14.96 -42.01 -1.15
N PRO A 136 -14.18 -43.11 -1.07
CA PRO A 136 -13.03 -43.31 -1.94
C PRO A 136 -13.44 -43.32 -3.41
N VAL A 137 -12.71 -42.59 -4.26
CA VAL A 137 -12.92 -42.58 -5.71
C VAL A 137 -11.64 -42.82 -6.49
N THR A 138 -11.75 -43.58 -7.56
CA THR A 138 -10.67 -43.79 -8.54
C THR A 138 -11.22 -43.65 -9.96
N PRO A 139 -10.41 -43.25 -10.95
CA PRO A 139 -10.81 -43.37 -12.35
C PRO A 139 -11.22 -44.81 -12.69
N ASN A 140 -12.34 -45.00 -13.38
CA ASN A 140 -12.82 -46.34 -13.76
C ASN A 140 -12.15 -46.94 -15.01
N ASP A 141 -11.29 -46.16 -15.69
CA ASP A 141 -10.56 -46.55 -16.90
C ASP A 141 -9.08 -46.12 -16.81
N ILE A 142 -8.29 -46.46 -17.82
CA ILE A 142 -6.88 -46.07 -18.00
C ILE A 142 -6.71 -44.59 -18.36
N LEU A 143 -7.79 -43.82 -18.47
CA LEU A 143 -7.77 -42.40 -18.77
C LEU A 143 -7.91 -41.58 -17.48
N ALA A 144 -7.19 -40.45 -17.43
CA ALA A 144 -7.30 -39.52 -16.32
C ALA A 144 -8.66 -38.82 -16.32
N VAL A 145 -9.25 -38.63 -15.14
CA VAL A 145 -10.49 -37.88 -14.96
C VAL A 145 -10.17 -36.41 -14.73
N LEU A 146 -10.89 -35.53 -15.42
CA LEU A 146 -10.70 -34.09 -15.31
C LEU A 146 -11.51 -33.56 -14.12
N LEU A 147 -10.83 -33.00 -13.11
CA LEU A 147 -11.49 -32.26 -12.03
C LEU A 147 -11.71 -30.82 -12.48
N ARG A 148 -12.94 -30.32 -12.37
CA ARG A 148 -13.35 -29.02 -12.93
C ARG A 148 -13.78 -28.03 -11.85
N THR A 149 -13.79 -26.76 -12.21
CA THR A 149 -14.29 -25.67 -11.35
C THR A 149 -15.81 -25.68 -11.16
N GLY A 150 -16.52 -26.57 -11.85
CA GLY A 150 -17.94 -26.81 -11.63
C GLY A 150 -18.45 -28.10 -12.28
N ALA A 151 -19.68 -28.49 -11.93
CA ALA A 151 -20.35 -29.74 -12.30
C ALA A 151 -20.86 -29.78 -13.77
N SER A 152 -20.01 -29.40 -14.72
CA SER A 152 -20.31 -29.45 -16.16
C SER A 152 -19.03 -29.49 -16.98
N THR A 153 -19.10 -30.05 -18.20
CA THR A 153 -17.99 -30.07 -19.16
C THR A 153 -17.60 -28.67 -19.66
N ASN A 154 -18.46 -27.66 -19.44
CA ASN A 154 -18.20 -26.26 -19.81
C ASN A 154 -17.30 -25.52 -18.80
N PHE A 155 -17.12 -26.05 -17.59
CA PHE A 155 -16.23 -25.46 -16.60
C PHE A 155 -14.77 -25.81 -16.90
N PRO A 156 -13.82 -24.86 -16.71
CA PRO A 156 -12.41 -25.12 -16.89
C PRO A 156 -11.91 -26.20 -15.90
N GLN A 157 -10.92 -26.96 -16.37
CA GLN A 157 -10.20 -27.97 -15.58
C GLN A 157 -9.33 -27.30 -14.53
N VAL A 158 -9.35 -27.82 -13.30
CA VAL A 158 -8.43 -27.47 -12.19
C VAL A 158 -7.22 -28.39 -12.22
N ILE A 159 -7.45 -29.71 -12.15
CA ILE A 159 -6.41 -30.75 -12.10
C ILE A 159 -6.91 -32.05 -12.75
N ARG A 160 -6.07 -33.07 -12.87
CA ARG A 160 -6.41 -34.41 -13.34
C ARG A 160 -6.20 -35.44 -12.24
N LEU A 161 -7.20 -36.30 -12.03
CA LEU A 161 -7.06 -37.51 -11.24
C LEU A 161 -6.56 -38.63 -12.17
N ASN A 162 -5.28 -38.95 -12.06
CA ASN A 162 -4.64 -39.94 -12.93
C ASN A 162 -5.06 -41.38 -12.56
N PRO A 163 -5.04 -42.33 -13.52
CA PRO A 163 -5.33 -43.74 -13.24
C PRO A 163 -4.44 -44.30 -12.12
N GLY A 164 -5.03 -45.10 -11.24
CA GLY A 164 -4.33 -45.66 -10.07
C GLY A 164 -4.08 -44.66 -8.93
N LYS A 165 -4.52 -43.40 -9.07
CA LYS A 165 -4.60 -42.44 -7.97
C LYS A 165 -6.00 -42.43 -7.38
N GLU A 166 -6.05 -42.22 -6.07
CA GLU A 166 -7.28 -42.17 -5.28
C GLU A 166 -7.56 -40.74 -4.85
N GLY A 167 -8.82 -40.33 -4.94
CA GLY A 167 -9.36 -39.12 -4.33
C GLY A 167 -10.50 -39.46 -3.37
N ALA A 168 -11.10 -38.44 -2.76
CA ALA A 168 -12.20 -38.62 -1.83
C ALA A 168 -13.40 -37.77 -2.26
N ALA A 169 -14.50 -38.40 -2.65
CA ALA A 169 -15.74 -37.69 -2.96
C ALA A 169 -16.44 -37.25 -1.68
N ASP A 170 -16.85 -35.98 -1.61
CA ASP A 170 -17.41 -35.38 -0.40
C ASP A 170 -18.71 -34.60 -0.63
N ALA A 171 -19.16 -34.49 -1.87
CA ALA A 171 -20.45 -33.92 -2.23
C ALA A 171 -20.87 -34.41 -3.63
N ARG A 172 -22.11 -34.12 -4.00
CA ARG A 172 -22.66 -34.32 -5.33
C ARG A 172 -23.48 -33.12 -5.79
N ASN A 173 -23.74 -33.02 -7.09
CA ASN A 173 -24.77 -32.10 -7.58
C ASN A 173 -26.15 -32.71 -7.35
N GLU A 174 -27.20 -31.92 -7.57
CA GLU A 174 -28.59 -32.33 -7.30
C GLU A 174 -28.97 -33.60 -8.08
N ALA A 175 -28.55 -33.69 -9.35
CA ALA A 175 -28.81 -34.84 -10.22
C ALA A 175 -27.95 -36.08 -9.89
N GLY A 176 -26.90 -35.95 -9.09
CA GLY A 176 -25.94 -37.02 -8.79
C GLY A 176 -25.07 -37.45 -9.98
N THR A 177 -25.09 -36.70 -11.08
CA THR A 177 -24.28 -36.97 -12.28
C THR A 177 -22.84 -36.46 -12.14
N TRP A 178 -22.58 -35.61 -11.16
CA TRP A 178 -21.26 -35.11 -10.80
C TRP A 178 -21.02 -35.26 -9.31
N VAL A 179 -19.79 -35.60 -8.95
CA VAL A 179 -19.32 -35.63 -7.57
C VAL A 179 -18.17 -34.64 -7.39
N ARG A 180 -18.15 -33.99 -6.22
CA ARG A 180 -17.04 -33.15 -5.81
C ARG A 180 -15.97 -34.03 -5.19
N VAL A 181 -14.75 -33.95 -5.70
CA VAL A 181 -13.62 -34.80 -5.33
C VAL A 181 -12.53 -33.93 -4.69
N ARG A 182 -12.11 -34.33 -3.49
CA ARG A 182 -10.88 -33.89 -2.83
C ARG A 182 -9.71 -34.71 -3.37
N TYR A 183 -8.69 -34.05 -3.90
CA TYR A 183 -7.48 -34.71 -4.38
C TYR A 183 -6.27 -33.84 -4.04
N GLU A 184 -5.42 -34.33 -3.14
CA GLU A 184 -4.30 -33.57 -2.57
C GLU A 184 -4.79 -32.23 -1.96
N GLU A 185 -4.27 -31.10 -2.44
CA GLU A 185 -4.69 -29.75 -2.00
C GLU A 185 -5.86 -29.18 -2.81
N TRP A 186 -6.37 -29.93 -3.80
CA TRP A 186 -7.36 -29.48 -4.77
C TRP A 186 -8.74 -30.04 -4.51
N VAL A 187 -9.73 -29.25 -4.90
CA VAL A 187 -11.14 -29.65 -4.96
C VAL A 187 -11.66 -29.34 -6.35
N GLY A 188 -12.38 -30.30 -6.93
CA GLY A 188 -13.07 -30.07 -8.19
C GLY A 188 -14.16 -31.09 -8.44
N TRP A 189 -14.97 -30.79 -9.45
CA TRP A 189 -16.08 -31.64 -9.86
C TRP A 189 -15.65 -32.63 -10.93
N ALA A 190 -16.00 -33.90 -10.73
CA ALA A 190 -15.78 -34.99 -11.67
C ALA A 190 -17.11 -35.59 -12.09
N ASN A 191 -17.20 -36.03 -13.34
CA ASN A 191 -18.36 -36.76 -13.82
C ASN A 191 -18.38 -38.15 -13.15
N ALA A 192 -19.50 -38.50 -12.53
CA ALA A 192 -19.62 -39.72 -11.74
C ALA A 192 -19.42 -40.99 -12.60
N ASP A 193 -19.82 -40.97 -13.87
CA ASP A 193 -19.69 -42.11 -14.80
C ASP A 193 -18.23 -42.41 -15.19
N GLN A 194 -17.30 -41.51 -14.87
CA GLN A 194 -15.86 -41.70 -15.11
C GLN A 194 -15.12 -42.21 -13.86
N LEU A 195 -15.85 -42.43 -12.76
CA LEU A 195 -15.28 -42.81 -11.48
C LEU A 195 -15.83 -44.16 -11.01
N THR A 196 -14.98 -44.92 -10.34
CA THR A 196 -15.38 -45.99 -9.43
C THR A 196 -15.51 -45.37 -8.04
N ILE A 197 -16.73 -45.31 -7.52
CA ILE A 197 -17.03 -44.76 -6.19
C ILE A 197 -17.30 -45.91 -5.22
N THR A 198 -16.53 -45.99 -4.13
CA THR A 198 -16.72 -47.04 -3.11
C THR A 198 -17.71 -46.55 -2.04
N GLY A 199 -18.96 -46.97 -2.15
CA GLY A 199 -20.06 -46.63 -1.23
C GLY A 199 -21.32 -46.14 -1.95
N ASP A 200 -22.27 -45.59 -1.20
CA ASP A 200 -23.49 -45.01 -1.77
C ASP A 200 -23.29 -43.52 -2.08
N ALA A 201 -23.06 -43.17 -3.35
CA ALA A 201 -22.90 -41.80 -3.79
C ALA A 201 -24.13 -40.91 -3.48
N GLN A 202 -25.33 -41.48 -3.32
CA GLN A 202 -26.52 -40.71 -2.98
C GLN A 202 -26.53 -40.21 -1.54
N SER A 203 -25.72 -40.82 -0.67
CA SER A 203 -25.53 -40.37 0.72
C SER A 203 -24.68 -39.10 0.84
N LEU A 204 -23.97 -38.70 -0.23
CA LEU A 204 -23.19 -37.47 -0.25
C LEU A 204 -24.10 -36.23 -0.23
N PRO A 205 -23.70 -35.15 0.46
CA PRO A 205 -24.46 -33.91 0.50
C PRO A 205 -24.57 -33.27 -0.89
N VAL A 206 -25.70 -32.61 -1.16
CA VAL A 206 -25.91 -31.85 -2.38
C VAL A 206 -25.34 -30.45 -2.22
N LEU A 207 -24.45 -30.04 -3.12
CA LEU A 207 -23.87 -28.69 -3.16
C LEU A 207 -24.12 -27.99 -4.49
N ALA A 208 -23.97 -26.67 -4.49
CA ALA A 208 -24.04 -25.87 -5.70
C ALA A 208 -22.98 -26.31 -6.71
N GLU A 209 -23.33 -26.32 -7.99
CA GLU A 209 -22.47 -26.83 -9.07
C GLU A 209 -21.15 -26.08 -9.23
N THR A 210 -20.98 -24.92 -8.61
CA THR A 210 -19.75 -24.11 -8.63
C THR A 210 -18.99 -24.15 -7.31
N ASP A 211 -19.41 -24.97 -6.34
CA ASP A 211 -18.77 -25.05 -5.03
C ASP A 211 -17.47 -25.85 -5.12
N ILE A 212 -16.34 -25.14 -5.09
CA ILE A 212 -14.99 -25.72 -5.07
C ILE A 212 -14.20 -25.25 -3.84
N ILE A 213 -14.89 -24.77 -2.81
CA ILE A 213 -14.26 -24.21 -1.62
C ILE A 213 -13.73 -25.35 -0.75
N PRO A 214 -12.41 -25.45 -0.50
CA PRO A 214 -11.80 -26.57 0.23
C PRO A 214 -11.94 -26.41 1.75
N LEU A 215 -13.17 -26.27 2.27
CA LEU A 215 -13.45 -25.98 3.68
C LEU A 215 -12.87 -27.02 4.66
N TYR A 216 -12.66 -28.27 4.22
CA TYR A 216 -12.01 -29.30 5.04
C TYR A 216 -10.56 -28.95 5.44
N ARG A 217 -9.91 -28.03 4.71
CA ARG A 217 -8.58 -27.50 5.04
C ARG A 217 -8.62 -26.32 6.01
N PHE A 218 -9.82 -25.78 6.25
CA PHE A 218 -10.05 -24.60 7.09
C PHE A 218 -11.16 -24.87 8.11
N PRO A 219 -11.00 -25.89 8.97
CA PRO A 219 -12.08 -26.34 9.86
C PRO A 219 -12.36 -25.37 11.01
N ALA A 220 -11.46 -24.44 11.31
CA ALA A 220 -11.64 -23.54 12.44
C ALA A 220 -12.64 -22.41 12.17
N PRO A 221 -13.38 -21.95 13.20
CA PRO A 221 -14.25 -20.78 13.11
C PRO A 221 -13.52 -19.56 12.56
N MET A 222 -14.12 -18.89 11.57
CA MET A 222 -13.53 -17.72 10.89
C MET A 222 -12.14 -17.96 10.25
N GLN A 223 -11.72 -19.22 10.04
CA GLN A 223 -10.52 -19.51 9.25
C GLN A 223 -10.78 -19.40 7.74
N ALA A 224 -12.03 -19.63 7.33
CA ALA A 224 -12.53 -19.37 5.98
C ALA A 224 -13.68 -18.37 6.05
N PHE A 225 -13.58 -17.26 5.32
CA PHE A 225 -14.56 -16.19 5.32
C PHE A 225 -14.61 -15.42 4.00
N SER A 226 -15.72 -14.72 3.78
CA SER A 226 -15.80 -13.64 2.81
C SER A 226 -15.51 -12.30 3.50
N PHE A 227 -14.88 -11.38 2.79
CA PHE A 227 -14.40 -10.11 3.32
C PHE A 227 -14.59 -8.98 2.32
N ALA A 228 -15.30 -7.92 2.72
CA ALA A 228 -15.48 -6.70 1.94
C ALA A 228 -15.17 -5.46 2.77
N THR A 229 -14.67 -4.41 2.12
CA THR A 229 -14.65 -3.03 2.61
C THR A 229 -15.74 -2.23 1.89
N GLY A 230 -16.42 -1.35 2.62
CA GLY A 230 -17.39 -0.39 2.10
C GLY A 230 -16.74 0.89 1.57
N ASP A 231 -17.57 1.83 1.10
CA ASP A 231 -17.11 3.12 0.59
C ASP A 231 -16.69 4.06 1.73
N GLU A 232 -15.51 4.69 1.59
CA GLU A 232 -14.89 5.54 2.63
C GLU A 232 -15.24 7.03 2.50
N ALA A 233 -16.43 7.36 1.99
CA ALA A 233 -16.72 8.67 1.40
C ALA A 233 -16.52 9.90 2.33
N ALA A 234 -16.58 9.73 3.66
CA ALA A 234 -16.41 10.83 4.61
C ALA A 234 -15.01 10.93 5.25
N CYS A 235 -14.22 9.85 5.27
CA CYS A 235 -12.96 9.77 6.01
C CYS A 235 -12.01 8.71 5.42
N ALA A 236 -11.45 9.01 4.25
CA ALA A 236 -10.49 8.12 3.60
C ALA A 236 -9.21 7.92 4.44
N GLU A 237 -8.83 8.90 5.26
CA GLU A 237 -7.62 8.86 6.09
C GLU A 237 -7.72 7.88 7.26
N ALA A 238 -8.92 7.59 7.74
CA ALA A 238 -9.15 6.58 8.77
C ALA A 238 -9.08 5.15 8.19
N GLY A 239 -9.44 5.01 6.90
CA GLY A 239 -9.38 3.76 6.17
C GLY A 239 -10.34 2.68 6.69
N SER A 240 -10.43 1.61 5.90
CA SER A 240 -11.16 0.38 6.20
C SER A 240 -10.35 -0.82 5.76
N GLY A 241 -10.47 -1.93 6.49
CA GLY A 241 -9.71 -3.12 6.17
C GLY A 241 -9.78 -4.22 7.21
N LEU A 242 -8.98 -5.25 6.98
CA LEU A 242 -8.70 -6.31 7.93
C LEU A 242 -7.19 -6.48 8.02
N LEU A 243 -6.59 -6.18 9.17
CA LEU A 243 -5.22 -6.59 9.48
C LEU A 243 -5.24 -8.04 9.94
N LEU A 244 -4.27 -8.83 9.51
CA LEU A 244 -4.04 -10.18 10.00
C LEU A 244 -2.57 -10.30 10.43
N GLU A 245 -2.34 -10.90 11.59
CA GLU A 245 -1.01 -11.21 12.11
C GLU A 245 -0.93 -12.66 12.57
N SER A 246 0.11 -13.35 12.13
CA SER A 246 0.50 -14.64 12.69
C SER A 246 1.85 -14.51 13.38
N LEU A 247 1.92 -14.95 14.63
CA LEU A 247 3.16 -15.15 15.38
C LEU A 247 3.57 -16.62 15.47
N ALA A 248 2.82 -17.51 14.82
CA ALA A 248 3.09 -18.93 14.86
C ALA A 248 4.39 -19.27 14.12
N GLU A 249 5.13 -20.24 14.67
CA GLU A 249 6.34 -20.79 14.03
C GLU A 249 6.01 -21.54 12.72
N ASN A 250 4.80 -22.11 12.65
CA ASN A 250 4.31 -22.77 11.45
C ASN A 250 3.46 -21.81 10.60
N PRO A 251 3.50 -21.90 9.26
CA PRO A 251 2.69 -21.04 8.41
C PRO A 251 1.20 -21.23 8.65
N VAL A 252 0.50 -20.16 9.05
CA VAL A 252 -0.94 -20.17 9.25
C VAL A 252 -1.66 -19.91 7.93
N ARG A 253 -2.76 -20.63 7.69
CA ARG A 253 -3.53 -20.55 6.45
C ARG A 253 -4.94 -20.06 6.74
N VAL A 254 -5.39 -19.11 5.93
CA VAL A 254 -6.80 -18.67 5.89
C VAL A 254 -7.32 -18.62 4.46
N LEU A 255 -8.63 -18.76 4.32
CA LEU A 255 -9.32 -18.66 3.05
C LEU A 255 -10.19 -17.42 3.03
N VAL A 256 -9.80 -16.41 2.24
CA VAL A 256 -10.53 -15.14 2.14
C VAL A 256 -11.07 -15.02 0.73
N ASN A 257 -12.39 -14.94 0.54
CA ASN A 257 -12.97 -14.72 -0.80
C ASN A 257 -12.57 -15.81 -1.83
N GLY A 258 -12.29 -17.04 -1.37
CA GLY A 258 -11.76 -18.13 -2.20
C GLY A 258 -10.26 -18.02 -2.55
N VAL A 259 -9.54 -17.10 -1.90
CA VAL A 259 -8.09 -16.90 -1.99
C VAL A 259 -7.43 -17.47 -0.74
N GLU A 260 -6.54 -18.45 -0.89
CA GLU A 260 -5.75 -18.97 0.22
C GLU A 260 -4.60 -18.01 0.51
N ILE A 261 -4.56 -17.46 1.73
CA ILE A 261 -3.48 -16.61 2.23
C ILE A 261 -2.70 -17.42 3.26
N VAL A 262 -1.39 -17.52 3.05
CA VAL A 262 -0.46 -18.24 3.93
C VAL A 262 0.50 -17.23 4.55
N LEU A 263 0.50 -17.13 5.88
CA LEU A 263 1.34 -16.22 6.64
C LEU A 263 2.43 -17.00 7.38
N SER A 264 3.70 -16.70 7.07
CA SER A 264 4.86 -17.25 7.78
C SER A 264 5.47 -16.15 8.66
N LYS A 265 5.03 -16.08 9.92
CA LYS A 265 5.33 -15.02 10.89
C LYS A 265 5.30 -13.61 10.27
N GLY A 266 4.14 -12.96 10.26
CA GLY A 266 4.01 -11.67 9.59
C GLY A 266 2.66 -11.01 9.71
N ILE A 267 2.60 -9.77 9.22
CA ILE A 267 1.45 -8.88 9.25
C ILE A 267 1.03 -8.59 7.81
N THR A 268 -0.26 -8.77 7.50
CA THR A 268 -0.83 -8.38 6.22
C THR A 268 -2.08 -7.52 6.39
N LEU A 269 -2.27 -6.56 5.50
CA LEU A 269 -3.48 -5.77 5.40
C LEU A 269 -4.31 -6.25 4.19
N LEU A 270 -5.58 -6.52 4.42
CA LEU A 270 -6.56 -6.85 3.39
C LEU A 270 -7.49 -5.67 3.13
N ARG A 271 -7.71 -5.37 1.85
CA ARG A 271 -8.76 -4.45 1.38
C ARG A 271 -9.49 -5.09 0.21
N GLY A 272 -10.79 -4.88 0.08
CA GLY A 272 -11.50 -5.49 -1.04
C GLY A 272 -12.91 -4.98 -1.24
N ALA A 273 -13.20 -4.45 -2.42
CA ALA A 273 -14.55 -4.02 -2.77
C ALA A 273 -15.24 -5.04 -3.69
N LEU A 274 -16.57 -5.11 -3.59
CA LEU A 274 -17.42 -5.99 -4.40
C LEU A 274 -17.11 -5.84 -5.90
N LYS A 275 -16.93 -6.96 -6.59
CA LYS A 275 -16.67 -7.05 -8.05
C LYS A 275 -15.40 -6.33 -8.51
N THR A 276 -14.50 -5.97 -7.59
CA THR A 276 -13.22 -5.31 -7.90
C THR A 276 -12.05 -6.28 -7.66
N ASN A 277 -11.16 -5.98 -6.73
CA ASN A 277 -10.05 -6.83 -6.33
C ASN A 277 -10.04 -7.01 -4.81
N LEU A 278 -9.60 -8.18 -4.36
CA LEU A 278 -8.98 -8.34 -3.05
C LEU A 278 -7.53 -7.90 -3.19
N GLU A 279 -7.15 -6.89 -2.43
CA GLU A 279 -5.77 -6.42 -2.27
C GLU A 279 -5.18 -7.00 -1.00
N VAL A 280 -4.02 -7.63 -1.11
CA VAL A 280 -3.27 -8.21 0.02
C VAL A 280 -1.93 -7.49 0.08
N HIS A 281 -1.72 -6.70 1.13
CA HIS A 281 -0.51 -5.90 1.36
C HIS A 281 0.37 -6.61 2.39
N ASN A 282 1.64 -6.87 2.10
CA ASN A 282 2.56 -7.45 3.07
C ASN A 282 3.27 -6.33 3.86
N LEU A 283 3.03 -6.28 5.16
CA LEU A 283 3.58 -5.26 6.07
C LEU A 283 4.82 -5.80 6.82
N SER A 284 4.88 -7.11 7.08
CA SER A 284 6.03 -7.78 7.70
C SER A 284 6.01 -9.29 7.41
N GLY A 285 7.19 -9.92 7.48
CA GLY A 285 7.31 -11.37 7.28
C GLY A 285 7.11 -11.80 5.82
N THR A 286 6.69 -13.04 5.63
CA THR A 286 6.42 -13.61 4.29
C THR A 286 4.95 -13.98 4.16
N VAL A 287 4.33 -13.47 3.09
CA VAL A 287 2.92 -13.75 2.75
C VAL A 287 2.88 -14.41 1.38
N THR A 288 2.20 -15.55 1.27
CA THR A 288 1.90 -16.19 -0.01
C THR A 288 0.41 -16.14 -0.27
N VAL A 289 0.03 -15.69 -1.47
CA VAL A 289 -1.36 -15.62 -1.93
C VAL A 289 -1.58 -16.62 -3.05
N LYS A 290 -2.57 -17.50 -2.89
CA LYS A 290 -2.92 -18.53 -3.86
C LYS A 290 -4.37 -18.41 -4.30
N ALA A 291 -4.60 -18.37 -5.60
CA ALA A 291 -5.94 -18.48 -6.18
C ALA A 291 -5.89 -19.09 -7.57
N LEU A 292 -6.91 -19.89 -7.92
CA LEU A 292 -7.06 -20.56 -9.22
C LEU A 292 -5.76 -21.26 -9.68
N GLY A 293 -5.10 -21.91 -8.72
CA GLY A 293 -3.91 -22.73 -8.95
C GLY A 293 -2.61 -22.00 -9.24
N LYS A 294 -2.56 -20.67 -9.06
CA LYS A 294 -1.30 -19.92 -9.05
C LYS A 294 -1.03 -19.38 -7.66
N ALA A 295 0.24 -19.38 -7.28
CA ALA A 295 0.75 -18.79 -6.06
C ALA A 295 1.64 -17.58 -6.39
N GLN A 296 1.57 -16.56 -5.54
CA GLN A 296 2.48 -15.42 -5.55
C GLN A 296 2.98 -15.19 -4.13
N GLU A 297 4.30 -15.12 -3.98
CA GLU A 297 4.93 -14.66 -2.75
C GLU A 297 5.04 -13.14 -2.82
N ILE A 298 4.79 -12.47 -1.70
CA ILE A 298 4.76 -11.01 -1.60
C ILE A 298 5.87 -10.60 -0.64
N ALA A 299 6.79 -9.73 -1.06
CA ALA A 299 7.79 -9.17 -0.17
C ALA A 299 7.21 -8.03 0.69
N VAL A 300 7.88 -7.69 1.80
CA VAL A 300 7.48 -6.54 2.62
C VAL A 300 7.49 -5.26 1.80
N GLY A 301 6.39 -4.49 1.86
CA GLY A 301 6.20 -3.29 1.04
C GLY A 301 5.59 -3.54 -0.34
N GLU A 302 5.31 -4.80 -0.66
CA GLU A 302 4.56 -5.18 -1.87
C GLU A 302 3.12 -5.56 -1.53
N MET A 303 2.28 -5.47 -2.55
CA MET A 303 0.91 -5.94 -2.55
C MET A 303 0.63 -6.81 -3.76
N VAL A 304 -0.39 -7.65 -3.67
CA VAL A 304 -0.95 -8.36 -4.81
C VAL A 304 -2.44 -8.11 -4.92
N ARG A 305 -2.95 -8.15 -6.15
CA ARG A 305 -4.38 -8.04 -6.45
C ARG A 305 -4.93 -9.34 -7.00
N VAL A 306 -6.07 -9.77 -6.46
CA VAL A 306 -6.88 -10.88 -6.97
C VAL A 306 -8.24 -10.36 -7.38
N ARG A 307 -8.61 -10.47 -8.65
CA ARG A 307 -9.92 -9.98 -9.13
C ARG A 307 -11.05 -10.79 -8.48
N LEU A 308 -12.05 -10.11 -7.95
CA LEU A 308 -13.27 -10.70 -7.40
C LEU A 308 -14.41 -10.66 -8.42
N GLY A 309 -15.34 -11.60 -8.30
CA GLY A 309 -16.49 -11.79 -9.18
C GLY A 309 -17.47 -12.79 -8.60
N GLY A 310 -18.16 -13.56 -9.44
CA GLY A 310 -19.25 -14.43 -9.00
C GLY A 310 -20.57 -13.69 -8.81
N ALA A 311 -21.62 -14.42 -8.39
CA ALA A 311 -22.94 -13.84 -8.16
C ALA A 311 -22.94 -12.87 -6.96
N ASP A 312 -22.12 -13.17 -5.96
CA ASP A 312 -21.89 -12.34 -4.78
C ASP A 312 -20.92 -11.16 -5.05
N GLY A 313 -20.12 -11.24 -6.11
CA GLY A 313 -19.06 -10.27 -6.38
C GLY A 313 -17.85 -10.40 -5.46
N MET A 314 -17.80 -11.47 -4.65
CA MET A 314 -16.81 -11.67 -3.59
C MET A 314 -15.94 -12.90 -3.82
N THR A 315 -16.22 -13.70 -4.85
CA THR A 315 -15.44 -14.91 -5.14
C THR A 315 -14.27 -14.61 -6.07
N ALA A 316 -13.08 -15.15 -5.80
CA ALA A 316 -11.92 -15.04 -6.68
C ALA A 316 -12.25 -15.47 -8.13
N ALA A 317 -12.13 -14.53 -9.07
CA ALA A 317 -12.45 -14.69 -10.48
C ALA A 317 -11.21 -14.62 -11.39
N ALA A 318 -10.02 -14.50 -10.80
CA ALA A 318 -8.74 -14.58 -11.49
C ALA A 318 -7.66 -15.10 -10.53
N ALA A 319 -6.56 -15.61 -11.08
CA ALA A 319 -5.35 -15.87 -10.32
C ALA A 319 -4.72 -14.55 -9.82
N PRO A 320 -3.86 -14.58 -8.78
CA PRO A 320 -3.16 -13.40 -8.29
C PRO A 320 -2.26 -12.80 -9.38
N ARG A 321 -2.23 -11.46 -9.49
CA ARG A 321 -1.33 -10.73 -10.39
C ARG A 321 0.12 -10.77 -9.91
N ALA A 322 1.05 -10.24 -10.70
CA ALA A 322 2.41 -10.03 -10.20
C ALA A 322 2.39 -9.03 -9.01
N PRO A 323 3.21 -9.24 -7.97
CA PRO A 323 3.37 -8.27 -6.89
C PRO A 323 3.80 -6.88 -7.40
N GLU A 324 3.34 -5.83 -6.71
CA GLU A 324 3.68 -4.43 -6.99
C GLU A 324 3.90 -3.68 -5.67
N LEU A 325 4.71 -2.63 -5.68
CA LEU A 325 4.90 -1.80 -4.49
C LEU A 325 3.61 -1.04 -4.16
N TYR A 326 3.24 -0.98 -2.88
CA TYR A 326 2.18 -0.09 -2.41
C TYR A 326 2.75 1.22 -1.85
N GLY A 327 1.96 2.28 -1.99
CA GLY A 327 2.29 3.59 -1.44
C GLY A 327 1.89 3.74 0.03
N PHE A 328 2.45 4.74 0.69
CA PHE A 328 2.21 4.99 2.11
C PHE A 328 0.72 5.24 2.45
N ALA A 329 -0.07 5.73 1.50
CA ALA A 329 -1.52 5.90 1.65
C ALA A 329 -2.25 4.60 2.06
N ALA A 330 -1.72 3.42 1.72
CA ALA A 330 -2.29 2.15 2.14
C ALA A 330 -2.19 1.91 3.66
N LEU A 331 -1.24 2.58 4.34
CA LEU A 331 -0.98 2.41 5.77
C LEU A 331 -1.64 3.50 6.63
N GLN A 332 -2.31 4.47 6.03
CA GLN A 332 -2.99 5.52 6.79
C GLN A 332 -4.18 4.94 7.56
N GLY A 333 -4.30 5.35 8.82
CA GLY A 333 -5.40 4.98 9.71
C GLY A 333 -5.40 3.52 10.17
N ILE A 334 -4.44 2.68 9.76
CA ILE A 334 -4.44 1.27 10.15
C ILE A 334 -4.22 1.12 11.67
N PRO A 335 -4.99 0.28 12.37
CA PRO A 335 -4.88 0.10 13.80
C PRO A 335 -3.73 -0.86 14.17
N ALA A 336 -2.52 -0.61 13.66
CA ALA A 336 -1.36 -1.50 13.86
C ALA A 336 -0.93 -1.63 15.33
N GLY A 337 -1.28 -0.66 16.18
CA GLY A 337 -1.03 -0.74 17.63
C GLY A 337 -1.89 -1.77 18.38
N LEU A 338 -2.89 -2.37 17.71
CA LEU A 338 -3.71 -3.45 18.27
C LEU A 338 -3.13 -4.84 18.01
N LEU A 339 -2.05 -4.93 17.24
CA LEU A 339 -1.39 -6.20 16.92
C LEU A 339 -0.47 -6.64 18.08
N PRO A 340 -0.43 -7.94 18.40
CA PRO A 340 0.51 -8.52 19.34
C PRO A 340 1.99 -8.16 19.11
N GLU A 341 2.53 -8.28 17.89
CA GLU A 341 3.84 -7.70 17.56
C GLU A 341 3.66 -6.31 16.92
N PRO A 342 4.37 -5.28 17.41
CA PRO A 342 4.25 -3.96 16.84
C PRO A 342 4.80 -3.94 15.42
N LEU A 343 4.05 -3.33 14.49
CA LEU A 343 4.55 -3.05 13.15
C LEU A 343 5.79 -2.14 13.25
N SER A 344 6.89 -2.55 12.62
CA SER A 344 8.10 -1.73 12.50
C SER A 344 7.79 -0.33 11.96
N CYS A 345 8.45 0.69 12.51
CA CYS A 345 8.23 2.05 12.06
C CYS A 345 8.57 2.22 10.58
N VAL A 346 7.61 2.74 9.83
CA VAL A 346 7.78 3.16 8.44
C VAL A 346 7.33 4.61 8.29
N VAL A 347 7.97 5.31 7.37
CA VAL A 347 7.59 6.67 6.99
C VAL A 347 7.30 6.76 5.50
N GLY A 348 6.54 7.77 5.14
CA GLY A 348 6.25 8.08 3.75
C GLY A 348 5.51 9.39 3.59
N ILE A 349 5.11 9.66 2.36
CA ILE A 349 4.30 10.81 1.98
C ILE A 349 3.11 10.33 1.15
N THR A 350 2.08 11.16 1.06
CA THR A 350 0.93 10.96 0.17
C THR A 350 0.95 11.97 -0.97
N ALA A 351 0.05 11.80 -1.95
CA ALA A 351 -0.02 12.69 -3.10
C ALA A 351 -0.35 14.16 -2.75
N GLY A 352 -0.99 14.40 -1.61
CA GLY A 352 -1.32 15.74 -1.12
C GLY A 352 -0.25 16.36 -0.21
N ASP A 353 0.76 15.60 0.22
CA ASP A 353 1.80 16.12 1.11
C ASP A 353 2.84 16.95 0.34
N ALA A 354 3.50 17.86 1.04
CA ALA A 354 4.64 18.58 0.48
C ALA A 354 5.76 17.62 0.10
N ARG A 355 6.53 17.96 -0.95
CA ARG A 355 7.68 17.16 -1.34
C ARG A 355 8.72 17.17 -0.24
N THR A 356 9.06 15.98 0.24
CA THR A 356 10.03 15.82 1.31
C THR A 356 11.31 15.19 0.81
N ALA A 357 12.44 15.83 1.11
CA ALA A 357 13.75 15.36 0.70
C ALA A 357 14.42 14.54 1.80
N ALA A 358 15.00 13.41 1.40
CA ALA A 358 15.98 12.70 2.21
C ALA A 358 17.37 13.36 2.06
N LYS A 359 18.14 13.38 3.13
CA LYS A 359 19.43 14.06 3.27
C LYS A 359 20.50 13.10 3.78
N ALA A 360 21.77 13.41 3.52
CA ALA A 360 22.90 12.57 3.95
C ALA A 360 23.12 12.59 5.46
N THR A 361 22.90 13.74 6.07
CA THR A 361 22.92 13.94 7.52
C THR A 361 21.80 14.90 7.91
N PRO A 362 21.35 14.87 9.18
CA PRO A 362 20.44 15.87 9.73
C PRO A 362 20.94 17.31 9.46
N GLY A 363 20.04 18.19 9.07
CA GLY A 363 20.36 19.60 8.79
C GLY A 363 21.16 19.86 7.50
N ALA A 364 21.61 18.84 6.77
CA ALA A 364 22.40 19.05 5.56
C ALA A 364 21.65 19.92 4.53
N ALA A 365 22.38 20.81 3.85
CA ALA A 365 21.81 21.61 2.76
C ALA A 365 21.55 20.79 1.49
N ARG A 366 22.17 19.61 1.38
CA ARG A 366 22.15 18.79 0.17
C ARG A 366 21.10 17.69 0.27
N ASN A 367 20.16 17.72 -0.67
CA ASN A 367 19.15 16.68 -0.86
C ASN A 367 19.74 15.50 -1.63
N LEU A 368 19.43 14.29 -1.17
CA LEU A 368 19.82 13.02 -1.80
C LEU A 368 18.77 12.54 -2.80
N PHE A 369 17.50 12.52 -2.38
CA PHE A 369 16.34 12.21 -3.20
C PHE A 369 15.08 12.75 -2.54
N TYR A 370 13.99 12.78 -3.30
CA TYR A 370 12.67 13.10 -2.78
C TYR A 370 11.90 11.81 -2.56
N LEU A 371 11.21 11.71 -1.41
CA LEU A 371 10.33 10.59 -1.13
C LEU A 371 9.24 10.51 -2.20
N GLN A 372 8.81 9.29 -2.53
CA GLN A 372 7.78 9.03 -3.53
C GLN A 372 6.49 8.60 -2.81
N PRO A 373 5.30 9.11 -3.20
CA PRO A 373 4.04 8.70 -2.59
C PRO A 373 3.73 7.20 -2.75
N ALA A 374 4.23 6.59 -3.81
CA ALA A 374 4.09 5.17 -4.13
C ALA A 374 5.15 4.28 -3.45
N ALA A 375 5.84 4.79 -2.43
CA ALA A 375 6.86 4.05 -1.69
C ALA A 375 6.68 4.20 -0.18
N ILE A 376 7.15 3.21 0.55
CA ILE A 376 7.31 3.24 2.00
C ILE A 376 8.80 3.17 2.35
N TYR A 377 9.20 3.80 3.45
CA TYR A 377 10.59 3.88 3.87
C TYR A 377 10.72 3.39 5.31
N PRO A 378 11.30 2.19 5.54
CA PRO A 378 11.52 1.69 6.89
C PRO A 378 12.48 2.60 7.67
N VAL A 379 12.19 2.79 8.95
CA VAL A 379 12.96 3.64 9.86
C VAL A 379 13.77 2.78 10.81
N VAL A 380 15.05 3.12 11.00
CA VAL A 380 15.99 2.40 11.89
C VAL A 380 16.61 3.29 12.97
N GLY A 381 16.26 4.58 12.99
CA GLY A 381 16.76 5.49 14.01
C GLY A 381 16.05 6.82 14.01
N ALA A 382 16.18 7.55 15.11
CA ALA A 382 15.71 8.91 15.29
C ALA A 382 16.86 9.81 15.73
N TYR A 383 16.79 11.09 15.42
CA TYR A 383 17.75 12.08 15.91
C TYR A 383 17.09 13.43 16.07
N THR A 384 17.55 14.23 17.03
CA THR A 384 17.17 15.64 17.17
C THR A 384 18.44 16.46 17.05
N ASP A 385 18.51 17.35 16.07
CA ASP A 385 19.69 18.16 15.85
C ASP A 385 19.78 19.35 16.83
N SER A 386 20.87 20.12 16.74
CA SER A 386 21.12 21.27 17.60
C SER A 386 20.13 22.43 17.42
N SER A 387 19.29 22.39 16.37
CA SER A 387 18.22 23.35 16.11
C SER A 387 16.84 22.80 16.54
N GLU A 388 16.82 21.73 17.33
CA GLU A 388 15.62 21.01 17.79
C GLU A 388 14.78 20.39 16.66
N VAL A 389 15.32 20.30 15.44
CA VAL A 389 14.65 19.64 14.33
C VAL A 389 14.80 18.14 14.49
N LYS A 390 13.69 17.42 14.40
CA LYS A 390 13.66 15.96 14.53
C LYS A 390 13.81 15.29 13.17
N TRP A 391 14.54 14.18 13.15
CA TRP A 391 14.88 13.42 11.96
C TRP A 391 14.63 11.92 12.15
N TRP A 392 14.25 11.25 11.08
CA TRP A 392 14.20 9.79 10.95
C TRP A 392 15.37 9.30 10.10
N LYS A 393 16.07 8.28 10.56
CA LYS A 393 17.07 7.52 9.80
C LYS A 393 16.38 6.39 9.04
N LEU A 394 16.52 6.37 7.72
CA LEU A 394 15.96 5.33 6.86
C LEU A 394 16.87 4.09 6.82
N ALA A 395 16.27 2.90 6.63
CA ALA A 395 16.93 1.60 6.78
C ALA A 395 17.96 1.20 5.71
N ASP A 396 18.14 1.99 4.65
CA ASP A 396 19.03 1.56 3.57
C ASP A 396 20.53 1.82 3.85
N ALA A 397 21.39 1.20 3.03
CA ALA A 397 22.85 1.15 3.22
C ALA A 397 23.57 2.52 3.17
N SER A 398 22.86 3.61 2.90
CA SER A 398 23.43 4.96 2.94
C SER A 398 22.71 5.75 4.02
N GLU A 399 23.46 6.39 4.91
CA GLU A 399 22.91 7.26 5.95
C GLU A 399 21.96 8.29 5.34
N ARG A 400 20.66 8.03 5.50
CA ARG A 400 19.59 8.84 4.91
C ARG A 400 18.68 9.28 6.01
N TRP A 401 18.46 10.58 6.04
CA TRP A 401 17.71 11.26 7.07
C TRP A 401 16.57 12.02 6.44
N VAL A 402 15.39 11.93 7.03
CA VAL A 402 14.23 12.73 6.62
C VAL A 402 13.67 13.46 7.83
N GLU A 403 13.27 14.71 7.63
CA GLU A 403 12.69 15.52 8.71
C GLU A 403 11.33 14.96 9.12
N GLN A 404 11.08 14.78 10.42
CA GLN A 404 9.86 14.15 10.91
C GLN A 404 8.61 14.95 10.54
N ALA A 405 8.70 16.29 10.54
CA ALA A 405 7.59 17.18 10.18
C ALA A 405 7.18 17.08 8.70
N GLY A 406 8.05 16.56 7.83
CA GLY A 406 7.79 16.40 6.40
C GLY A 406 7.22 15.04 6.01
N VAL A 407 7.03 14.12 6.94
CA VAL A 407 6.55 12.77 6.65
C VAL A 407 5.43 12.34 7.58
N ARG A 408 4.71 11.32 7.14
CA ARG A 408 3.76 10.58 7.97
C ARG A 408 4.42 9.30 8.45
N THR A 409 3.93 8.78 9.58
CA THR A 409 4.45 7.58 10.24
C THR A 409 3.36 6.51 10.38
N ALA A 410 3.75 5.25 10.28
CA ALA A 410 2.91 4.10 10.63
C ALA A 410 3.76 3.06 11.38
N GLY A 411 3.13 2.33 12.30
CA GLY A 411 3.82 1.41 13.21
C GLY A 411 4.36 2.08 14.48
N ALA A 412 5.19 1.37 15.24
CA ALA A 412 5.71 1.77 16.55
C ALA A 412 6.89 2.76 16.46
N CYS A 413 6.64 3.93 15.89
CA CYS A 413 7.66 4.95 15.64
C CYS A 413 8.20 5.63 16.91
N GLU A 414 7.43 5.62 17.99
CA GLU A 414 7.84 6.08 19.33
C GLU A 414 8.90 5.21 19.98
N THR A 415 9.06 3.97 19.53
CA THR A 415 10.07 3.01 20.06
C THR A 415 11.39 3.02 19.28
N VAL A 416 11.47 3.80 18.20
CA VAL A 416 12.66 3.88 17.36
C VAL A 416 13.83 4.46 18.16
N ALA A 417 14.94 3.73 18.17
CA ALA A 417 16.14 4.12 18.90
C ALA A 417 16.71 5.46 18.42
N VAL A 418 17.23 6.27 19.35
CA VAL A 418 18.01 7.46 19.01
C VAL A 418 19.38 7.01 18.49
N VAL A 419 19.76 7.50 17.32
CA VAL A 419 21.04 7.18 16.67
C VAL A 419 21.75 8.48 16.32
N GLU A 420 23.00 8.62 16.76
CA GLU A 420 23.84 9.74 16.36
C GLU A 420 24.20 9.63 14.87
N PRO A 421 24.15 10.72 14.09
CA PRO A 421 24.66 10.75 12.72
C PRO A 421 26.15 10.43 12.74
N SER A 422 26.64 9.62 11.79
CA SER A 422 28.10 9.49 11.67
C SER A 422 28.67 10.87 11.37
N GLU A 423 29.75 11.21 12.05
CA GLU A 423 30.56 12.40 11.75
C GLU A 423 31.16 12.22 10.35
N THR A 424 30.36 12.50 9.33
CA THR A 424 30.88 12.66 7.99
C THR A 424 31.70 13.93 8.03
N THR A 425 33.02 13.77 8.22
CA THR A 425 34.00 14.85 8.09
C THR A 425 33.57 15.66 6.86
N PRO A 426 33.09 16.91 7.00
CA PRO A 426 32.52 17.64 5.89
C PRO A 426 33.55 17.60 4.78
N ALA A 427 33.19 16.98 3.65
CA ALA A 427 34.10 16.79 2.54
C ALA A 427 34.68 18.16 2.22
N LYS A 428 35.94 18.37 2.61
CA LYS A 428 36.57 19.69 2.66
C LYS A 428 36.34 20.30 1.29
N ALA A 429 35.55 21.37 1.22
CA ALA A 429 35.26 22.03 -0.04
C ALA A 429 36.61 22.30 -0.70
N SER A 430 36.87 21.61 -1.81
CA SER A 430 38.11 21.75 -2.56
C SER A 430 38.15 23.17 -3.11
N SER A 431 38.72 24.08 -2.33
CA SER A 431 38.98 25.45 -2.75
C SER A 431 39.97 25.37 -3.90
N GLY A 432 39.56 25.89 -5.06
CA GLY A 432 40.26 25.78 -6.33
C GLY A 432 41.76 25.98 -6.23
N GLY A 433 42.50 24.89 -6.38
CA GLY A 433 43.89 24.90 -6.77
C GLY A 433 43.96 24.95 -8.30
N THR A 434 44.27 26.13 -8.84
CA THR A 434 44.57 26.35 -10.26
C THR A 434 45.92 25.71 -10.58
N GLY A 435 45.95 24.39 -10.74
CA GLY A 435 47.14 23.62 -11.10
C GLY A 435 46.90 22.83 -12.38
N GLY A 436 47.43 23.33 -13.50
CA GLY A 436 47.40 22.65 -14.78
C GLY A 436 48.17 21.33 -14.73
N GLY A 437 47.45 20.22 -14.85
CA GLY A 437 48.02 18.89 -14.93
C GLY A 437 47.03 17.94 -15.59
N SER A 438 47.14 17.79 -16.91
CA SER A 438 46.44 16.78 -17.70
C SER A 438 46.87 15.38 -17.22
N SER A 439 46.13 14.82 -16.28
CA SER A 439 46.22 13.41 -15.91
C SER A 439 44.87 12.76 -16.21
N SER A 440 44.94 11.73 -17.05
CA SER A 440 43.86 10.87 -17.49
C SER A 440 43.03 10.36 -16.31
N ALA A 441 41.71 10.41 -16.46
CA ALA A 441 40.72 9.87 -15.54
C ALA A 441 41.02 8.41 -15.19
N GLY A 442 41.64 8.20 -14.03
CA GLY A 442 41.68 6.91 -13.37
C GLY A 442 40.29 6.58 -12.87
N GLY A 443 39.60 5.67 -13.56
CA GLY A 443 38.33 5.13 -13.14
C GLY A 443 38.45 4.46 -11.77
N VAL A 444 37.45 4.66 -10.91
CA VAL A 444 37.24 3.82 -9.73
C VAL A 444 37.08 2.38 -10.24
N PRO A 445 38.00 1.45 -9.93
CA PRO A 445 37.90 0.09 -10.43
C PRO A 445 36.75 -0.62 -9.68
N GLY A 446 35.68 -0.98 -10.41
CA GLY A 446 34.67 -1.95 -9.92
C GLY A 446 33.19 -1.56 -9.99
N GLY A 447 32.79 -0.34 -10.37
CA GLY A 447 31.37 0.07 -10.44
C GLY A 447 30.93 0.38 -11.85
N GLY A 448 30.14 -0.50 -12.47
CA GLY A 448 29.55 -0.35 -13.81
C GLY A 448 28.44 0.71 -13.85
N GLY A 449 28.76 1.95 -13.50
CA GLY A 449 27.83 3.07 -13.52
C GLY A 449 27.32 3.37 -14.94
N PHE A 450 26.06 3.76 -15.04
CA PHE A 450 25.38 4.23 -16.25
C PHE A 450 25.74 5.66 -16.65
N ALA A 451 26.44 6.41 -15.79
CA ALA A 451 26.89 7.76 -16.12
C ALA A 451 27.85 7.73 -17.32
N PRO A 452 27.69 8.62 -18.30
CA PRO A 452 28.49 8.60 -19.52
C PRO A 452 29.97 8.90 -19.22
N ALA A 453 30.87 8.14 -19.83
CA ALA A 453 32.32 8.32 -19.68
C ALA A 453 32.89 9.44 -20.57
N SER A 454 32.09 9.94 -21.52
CA SER A 454 32.43 11.05 -22.41
C SER A 454 31.26 12.04 -22.50
N ARG A 455 31.47 13.18 -23.17
CA ARG A 455 30.40 14.13 -23.42
C ARG A 455 29.33 13.51 -24.31
N THR A 456 28.08 13.61 -23.89
CA THR A 456 26.90 13.04 -24.57
C THR A 456 25.79 14.09 -24.72
N ILE A 457 24.94 13.92 -25.72
CA ILE A 457 23.76 14.75 -25.97
C ILE A 457 22.50 13.90 -25.78
N TRP A 458 21.54 14.42 -25.04
CA TRP A 458 20.33 13.73 -24.64
C TRP A 458 19.11 14.53 -25.06
N ASN A 459 18.05 13.85 -25.49
CA ASN A 459 16.74 14.48 -25.61
C ASN A 459 16.03 14.41 -24.25
N ALA A 460 15.76 15.55 -23.64
CA ALA A 460 15.08 15.64 -22.35
C ALA A 460 13.64 16.11 -22.53
N GLU A 461 12.70 15.21 -22.26
CA GLU A 461 11.27 15.52 -22.12
C GLU A 461 11.02 16.09 -20.72
N ILE A 462 10.16 17.08 -20.59
CA ILE A 462 9.94 17.82 -19.33
C ILE A 462 8.48 17.74 -18.90
N SER A 463 8.25 17.45 -17.63
CA SER A 463 6.93 17.49 -17.03
C SER A 463 6.37 18.91 -16.95
N SER A 464 5.04 19.03 -16.86
CA SER A 464 4.43 20.28 -16.41
C SER A 464 4.99 20.72 -15.05
N ASP A 465 5.00 22.04 -14.83
CA ASP A 465 5.41 22.62 -13.55
C ASP A 465 4.54 22.09 -12.41
N GLN A 466 5.20 21.55 -11.39
CA GLN A 466 4.58 21.17 -10.13
C GLN A 466 4.90 22.28 -9.12
N MET A 467 3.96 23.21 -9.00
CA MET A 467 4.04 24.33 -8.06
C MET A 467 3.66 23.89 -6.64
N SER A 468 4.44 24.31 -5.65
CA SER A 468 4.09 24.18 -4.22
C SER A 468 4.24 25.52 -3.52
N GLY A 469 3.27 25.85 -2.66
CA GLY A 469 3.19 27.14 -1.97
C GLY A 469 2.41 28.21 -2.74
N THR A 470 2.73 29.48 -2.50
CA THR A 470 2.00 30.63 -3.07
C THR A 470 2.71 31.14 -4.31
N CYS A 471 2.32 30.62 -5.47
CA CYS A 471 2.99 30.88 -6.76
C CYS A 471 2.17 31.83 -7.63
N SER A 472 2.82 32.81 -8.29
CA SER A 472 2.11 33.76 -9.16
C SER A 472 1.77 33.19 -10.54
N ALA A 473 2.62 32.31 -11.08
CA ALA A 473 2.42 31.69 -12.39
C ALA A 473 3.28 30.42 -12.55
N ALA A 474 2.82 29.48 -13.38
CA ALA A 474 3.59 28.29 -13.73
C ALA A 474 4.75 28.61 -14.69
N LEU A 475 5.88 27.92 -14.52
CA LEU A 475 6.99 27.95 -15.46
C LEU A 475 6.76 26.97 -16.60
N ASN A 476 6.92 27.42 -17.84
CA ASN A 476 6.84 26.55 -19.01
C ASN A 476 8.23 26.29 -19.56
N TYR A 477 8.70 25.06 -19.43
CA TYR A 477 9.88 24.57 -20.12
C TYR A 477 9.46 23.69 -21.29
N CYS A 478 10.13 23.86 -22.43
CA CYS A 478 9.98 22.95 -23.56
C CYS A 478 10.99 21.80 -23.46
N ALA A 479 10.63 20.65 -24.03
CA ALA A 479 11.59 19.59 -24.29
C ALA A 479 12.82 20.15 -25.04
N HIS A 480 14.01 19.72 -24.64
CA HIS A 480 15.25 20.26 -25.19
C HIS A 480 16.42 19.28 -25.14
N LEU A 481 17.46 19.60 -25.92
CA LEU A 481 18.70 18.86 -25.89
C LEU A 481 19.55 19.28 -24.69
N VAL A 482 20.08 18.29 -23.99
CA VAL A 482 20.99 18.50 -22.85
C VAL A 482 22.35 17.90 -23.16
N ALA A 483 23.40 18.67 -22.90
CA ALA A 483 24.77 18.17 -22.89
C ALA A 483 25.17 17.73 -21.48
N LEU A 484 25.55 16.46 -21.32
CA LEU A 484 26.16 15.93 -20.11
C LEU A 484 27.63 15.65 -20.36
N SER A 485 28.53 16.31 -19.61
CA SER A 485 29.97 16.03 -19.71
C SER A 485 30.53 15.60 -18.36
N PRO A 486 31.10 14.40 -18.24
CA PRO A 486 31.71 13.93 -16.99
C PRO A 486 32.94 14.78 -16.64
N GLN A 487 33.13 15.01 -15.35
CA GLN A 487 34.26 15.78 -14.80
C GLN A 487 34.71 15.13 -13.48
N GLY A 488 35.52 14.07 -13.58
CA GLY A 488 35.93 13.27 -12.41
C GLY A 488 34.73 12.66 -11.70
N ASN A 489 34.53 13.02 -10.42
CA ASN A 489 33.37 12.60 -9.62
C ASN A 489 32.14 13.52 -9.77
N ALA A 490 32.04 14.27 -10.86
CA ALA A 490 30.93 15.16 -11.16
C ALA A 490 30.46 14.99 -12.61
N VAL A 491 29.28 15.51 -12.91
CA VAL A 491 28.77 15.68 -14.27
C VAL A 491 28.37 17.14 -14.45
N THR A 492 28.81 17.74 -15.55
CA THR A 492 28.34 19.05 -15.96
C THR A 492 27.04 18.92 -16.75
N TRP A 493 26.04 19.70 -16.38
CA TRP A 493 24.74 19.84 -17.04
C TRP A 493 24.69 21.15 -17.81
N LYS A 494 24.41 21.07 -19.11
CA LYS A 494 24.12 22.23 -19.96
C LYS A 494 22.86 21.98 -20.80
N GLY A 495 21.73 22.51 -20.34
CA GLY A 495 20.47 22.56 -21.09
C GLY A 495 20.24 23.95 -21.69
N GLN A 496 19.00 24.44 -21.62
CA GLN A 496 18.61 25.78 -22.07
C GLN A 496 19.06 26.92 -21.13
N GLU A 497 19.64 26.59 -19.97
CA GLU A 497 20.02 27.59 -18.97
C GLU A 497 21.25 28.39 -19.42
N LEU A 498 21.36 29.64 -18.97
CA LEU A 498 22.47 30.52 -19.34
C LEU A 498 23.82 29.97 -18.86
N LYS A 499 23.86 29.34 -17.68
CA LYS A 499 25.07 28.79 -17.06
C LYS A 499 25.04 27.25 -17.06
N THR A 500 26.23 26.67 -17.10
CA THR A 500 26.44 25.23 -16.86
C THR A 500 26.41 24.96 -15.36
N TYR A 501 25.75 23.89 -14.94
CA TYR A 501 25.80 23.43 -13.55
C TYR A 501 26.74 22.24 -13.42
N THR A 502 27.55 22.20 -12.37
CA THR A 502 28.40 21.03 -12.07
C THR A 502 27.77 20.24 -10.93
N LEU A 503 27.13 19.12 -11.27
CA LEU A 503 26.47 18.25 -10.32
C LEU A 503 27.49 17.29 -9.72
N ALA A 504 27.67 17.32 -8.41
CA ALA A 504 28.55 16.41 -7.70
C ALA A 504 27.88 15.03 -7.57
N ARG A 505 28.63 13.95 -7.78
CA ARG A 505 28.15 12.58 -7.53
C ARG A 505 27.81 12.43 -6.03
N ILE A 506 26.63 11.89 -5.72
CA ILE A 506 26.24 11.49 -4.35
C ILE A 506 26.36 10.00 -4.14
N ARG A 507 26.04 9.21 -5.17
CA ARG A 507 26.16 7.76 -5.17
C ARG A 507 26.35 7.29 -6.60
N GLU A 508 26.44 5.99 -6.83
CA GLU A 508 26.45 5.46 -8.18
C GLU A 508 25.24 5.97 -8.98
N ASN A 509 25.51 6.46 -10.19
CA ASN A 509 24.51 6.98 -11.12
C ASN A 509 23.68 8.17 -10.65
N THR A 510 23.98 8.77 -9.49
CA THR A 510 23.18 9.85 -8.92
C THR A 510 24.06 11.06 -8.61
N TYR A 511 23.67 12.22 -9.13
CA TYR A 511 24.41 13.47 -9.04
C TYR A 511 23.48 14.58 -8.57
N SER A 512 23.99 15.53 -7.78
CA SER A 512 23.18 16.66 -7.34
C SER A 512 23.94 17.99 -7.34
N TYR A 513 23.17 19.07 -7.51
CA TYR A 513 23.61 20.45 -7.42
C TYR A 513 22.62 21.23 -6.56
N VAL A 514 23.13 22.10 -5.68
CA VAL A 514 22.33 23.09 -4.94
C VAL A 514 23.09 24.40 -5.01
N GLY A 515 22.43 25.46 -5.46
CA GLY A 515 23.08 26.76 -5.61
C GLY A 515 22.16 27.83 -6.18
N ARG A 516 22.74 28.89 -6.74
CA ARG A 516 21.98 29.91 -7.47
C ARG A 516 21.68 29.41 -8.87
N ASN A 517 20.49 29.73 -9.39
CA ASN A 517 20.16 29.46 -10.78
C ASN A 517 21.06 30.27 -11.75
N GLY A 518 20.94 30.02 -13.04
CA GLY A 518 21.78 30.65 -14.06
C GLY A 518 21.72 32.18 -14.08
N LEU A 519 20.57 32.75 -13.71
CA LEU A 519 20.33 34.19 -13.62
C LEU A 519 20.80 34.80 -12.29
N GLY A 520 20.96 33.97 -11.26
CA GLY A 520 21.34 34.42 -9.93
C GLY A 520 20.22 35.17 -9.22
N ASP A 521 18.95 34.93 -9.55
CA ASP A 521 17.73 35.51 -8.96
C ASP A 521 16.86 34.48 -8.21
N GLY A 522 17.37 33.26 -8.07
CA GLY A 522 16.72 32.21 -7.28
C GLY A 522 17.69 31.12 -6.87
N LYS A 523 17.25 30.28 -5.94
CA LYS A 523 17.91 29.03 -5.58
C LYS A 523 17.43 27.92 -6.53
N ILE A 524 18.35 27.11 -7.02
CA ILE A 524 18.07 25.91 -7.81
C ILE A 524 18.66 24.68 -7.12
N GLU A 525 17.88 23.61 -7.14
CA GLU A 525 18.30 22.28 -6.72
C GLU A 525 18.08 21.32 -7.88
N MET A 526 19.09 20.51 -8.18
CA MET A 526 19.05 19.53 -9.26
C MET A 526 19.47 18.17 -8.71
N LEU A 527 18.71 17.14 -9.07
CA LEU A 527 19.01 15.76 -8.76
C LEU A 527 18.89 14.92 -10.03
N LEU A 528 20.02 14.49 -10.57
CA LEU A 528 20.13 13.67 -11.77
C LEU A 528 20.38 12.21 -11.38
N VAL A 529 19.59 11.30 -11.94
CA VAL A 529 19.70 9.85 -11.75
C VAL A 529 19.75 9.16 -13.11
N PHE A 530 20.88 8.53 -13.44
CA PHE A 530 20.95 7.64 -14.60
C PHE A 530 20.24 6.33 -14.26
N THR A 531 19.17 6.03 -14.99
CA THR A 531 18.32 4.84 -14.78
C THR A 531 18.76 3.66 -15.64
N SER A 532 19.51 3.92 -16.71
CA SER A 532 20.16 2.91 -17.56
C SER A 532 21.31 3.58 -18.35
N PRO A 533 22.12 2.84 -19.13
CA PRO A 533 23.14 3.44 -20.00
C PRO A 533 22.59 4.45 -21.03
N THR A 534 21.29 4.39 -21.32
CA THR A 534 20.64 5.19 -22.36
C THR A 534 19.50 6.07 -21.83
N THR A 535 19.23 6.05 -20.52
CA THR A 535 18.16 6.85 -19.91
C THR A 535 18.55 7.50 -18.59
N PHE A 536 18.00 8.69 -18.32
CA PHE A 536 18.09 9.34 -17.01
C PHE A 536 16.75 9.98 -16.61
N THR A 537 16.61 10.25 -15.31
CA THR A 537 15.62 11.17 -14.77
C THR A 537 16.32 12.31 -14.04
N MET A 538 15.80 13.53 -14.12
CA MET A 538 16.28 14.66 -13.33
C MET A 538 15.12 15.39 -12.67
N THR A 539 15.22 15.65 -11.38
CA THR A 539 14.35 16.62 -10.70
C THR A 539 15.06 17.96 -10.63
N GLN A 540 14.41 19.02 -11.07
CA GLN A 540 14.86 20.41 -10.89
C GLN A 540 13.82 21.17 -10.08
N THR A 541 14.24 21.72 -8.93
CA THR A 541 13.41 22.58 -8.08
C THR A 541 13.99 23.98 -8.07
N VAL A 542 13.18 24.99 -8.35
CA VAL A 542 13.59 26.40 -8.33
C VAL A 542 12.72 27.19 -7.34
N THR A 543 13.36 28.02 -6.54
CA THR A 543 12.70 28.99 -5.65
C THR A 543 13.27 30.36 -5.96
N TYR A 544 12.45 31.26 -6.51
CA TYR A 544 12.87 32.62 -6.85
C TYR A 544 12.91 33.51 -5.62
N ASP A 545 13.84 34.46 -5.59
CA ASP A 545 13.96 35.39 -4.47
C ASP A 545 12.73 36.30 -4.34
N ALA A 546 12.08 36.60 -5.46
CA ALA A 546 10.85 37.40 -5.48
C ALA A 546 9.65 36.65 -4.88
N GLU A 547 9.70 35.31 -4.87
CA GLU A 547 8.63 34.44 -4.40
C GLU A 547 9.20 33.31 -3.53
N PRO A 548 9.78 33.64 -2.35
CA PRO A 548 10.49 32.66 -1.52
C PRO A 548 9.57 31.57 -0.96
N GLY A 549 8.25 31.81 -0.96
CA GLY A 549 7.22 30.84 -0.60
C GLY A 549 6.67 30.02 -1.77
N CYS A 550 7.23 30.14 -2.98
CA CYS A 550 6.86 29.34 -4.14
C CYS A 550 8.02 28.45 -4.59
N GLN A 551 7.74 27.17 -4.78
CA GLN A 551 8.67 26.21 -5.39
C GLN A 551 8.12 25.72 -6.72
N HIS A 552 8.91 25.85 -7.77
CA HIS A 552 8.63 25.28 -9.09
C HIS A 552 9.43 24.01 -9.27
N THR A 553 8.76 22.89 -9.52
CA THR A 553 9.39 21.59 -9.72
C THR A 553 9.13 21.06 -11.12
N HIS A 554 10.21 20.67 -11.80
CA HIS A 554 10.15 19.93 -13.05
C HIS A 554 10.84 18.58 -12.91
N THR A 555 10.25 17.57 -13.53
CA THR A 555 10.91 16.28 -13.76
C THR A 555 11.24 16.16 -15.24
N LEU A 556 12.50 15.88 -15.53
CA LEU A 556 13.01 15.68 -16.87
C LEU A 556 13.30 14.19 -17.08
N ALA A 557 12.85 13.62 -18.19
CA ALA A 557 13.17 12.26 -18.62
C ALA A 557 14.06 12.34 -19.87
N GLY A 558 15.31 11.92 -19.73
CA GLY A 558 16.31 11.99 -20.80
C GLY A 558 16.52 10.65 -21.49
N THR A 559 16.60 10.67 -22.82
CA THR A 559 17.06 9.54 -23.64
C THR A 559 18.29 9.93 -24.45
N ILE A 560 19.29 9.05 -24.54
CA ILE A 560 20.49 9.34 -25.32
C ILE A 560 20.13 9.37 -26.81
N ARG A 561 20.74 10.30 -27.55
CA ARG A 561 20.52 10.44 -29.00
C ARG A 561 21.54 9.68 -29.83
#